data_AF-A0A966R8R5-F1
#
_entry.id   AF-A0A966R8R5-F1
#
_cell.length_a   1.000
_cell.length_b   1.000
_cell.length_c   1.000
_cell.angle_alpha   90.00
_cell.angle_beta   90.00
_cell.angle_gamma   90.00
#
_symmetry.space_group_name_H-M   'P 1'
#
loop_
_entity.id
_entity.type
_entity.pdbx_description
1 polymer ?
#
loop_
_entity_poly.entity_id
_entity_poly.type
_entity_poly.pdbx_seq_one_letter_code
_entity_poly.pdbx_strand_id
1 'polypeptide(L)'
;MTRVRFGDVIVEMSDLASEILDDIRQQMAYYNASAYKTEAVATIQRRVDNLAFISRILKDENLAECVNDYRAAEQYARLPRDIGDHEDGPQPQVPGKYSVGEHSVGECSVSVRVLRLLFDASEVIESLRASARESCGSPESRQVITTITRHRRDLLAMSRHGSRSWTFLQSL
;
A
#
# COMPACT_ATOMS: atom_id res chain seq x y z
N MET A 1 -21.74 -24.40 -12.71
CA MET A 1 -21.15 -23.35 -11.88
C MET A 1 -20.83 -23.93 -10.52
N THR A 2 -19.54 -24.16 -10.25
CA THR A 2 -19.03 -24.51 -8.92
C THR A 2 -19.35 -23.36 -7.97
N ARG A 3 -19.89 -23.64 -6.78
CA ARG A 3 -20.16 -22.59 -5.78
C ARG A 3 -18.82 -22.05 -5.30
N VAL A 4 -18.56 -20.77 -5.58
CA VAL A 4 -17.40 -20.03 -5.07
C VAL A 4 -17.43 -20.05 -3.55
N ARG A 5 -16.37 -20.54 -2.90
CA ARG A 5 -16.28 -20.56 -1.43
C ARG A 5 -15.70 -19.24 -0.95
N PHE A 6 -16.13 -18.82 0.24
CA PHE A 6 -15.62 -17.59 0.86
C PHE A 6 -14.10 -17.61 1.04
N GLY A 7 -13.54 -18.76 1.47
CA GLY A 7 -12.09 -18.91 1.61
C GLY A 7 -11.34 -18.69 0.30
N ASP A 8 -11.88 -19.18 -0.83
CA ASP A 8 -11.28 -18.96 -2.16
C ASP A 8 -11.25 -17.47 -2.47
N VAL A 9 -12.34 -16.75 -2.17
CA VAL A 9 -12.43 -15.30 -2.38
C VAL A 9 -11.41 -14.54 -1.54
N ILE A 10 -11.24 -14.89 -0.26
CA ILE A 10 -10.25 -14.22 0.60
C ILE A 10 -8.82 -14.48 0.10
N VAL A 11 -8.50 -15.70 -0.30
CA VAL A 11 -7.18 -16.03 -0.87
C VAL A 11 -6.91 -15.19 -2.13
N GLU A 12 -7.85 -15.13 -3.05
CA GLU A 12 -7.67 -14.40 -4.31
C GLU A 12 -7.61 -12.88 -4.09
N MET A 13 -8.36 -12.35 -3.12
CA MET A 13 -8.25 -10.95 -2.73
C MET A 13 -6.92 -10.62 -2.04
N SER A 14 -6.39 -11.55 -1.25
CA SER A 14 -5.08 -11.45 -0.61
C SER A 14 -3.95 -11.50 -1.66
N ASP A 15 -4.12 -12.32 -2.69
CA ASP A 15 -3.20 -12.40 -3.83
C ASP A 15 -3.21 -11.10 -4.64
N LEU A 16 -4.38 -10.51 -4.91
CA LEU A 16 -4.48 -9.19 -5.54
C LEU A 16 -3.81 -8.10 -4.70
N ALA A 17 -4.03 -8.09 -3.37
CA ALA A 17 -3.36 -7.14 -2.49
C ALA A 17 -1.84 -7.30 -2.51
N SER A 18 -1.33 -8.54 -2.59
CA SER A 18 0.10 -8.82 -2.71
C SER A 18 0.68 -8.35 -4.05
N GLU A 19 -0.04 -8.55 -5.16
CA GLU A 19 0.34 -8.00 -6.48
C GLU A 19 0.51 -6.47 -6.41
N ILE A 20 -0.36 -5.79 -5.67
CA ILE A 20 -0.29 -4.33 -5.46
C ILE A 20 0.92 -3.95 -4.61
N LEU A 21 1.23 -4.70 -3.55
CA LEU A 21 2.45 -4.45 -2.74
C LEU A 21 3.73 -4.65 -3.56
N ASP A 22 3.75 -5.64 -4.45
CA ASP A 22 4.88 -5.86 -5.35
C ASP A 22 5.05 -4.70 -6.34
N ASP A 23 3.94 -4.16 -6.88
CA ASP A 23 3.96 -2.95 -7.70
C ASP A 23 4.52 -1.75 -6.92
N ILE A 24 4.08 -1.55 -5.66
CA ILE A 24 4.59 -0.48 -4.80
C ILE A 24 6.10 -0.64 -4.56
N ARG A 25 6.56 -1.86 -4.25
CA ARG A 25 7.98 -2.16 -4.03
C ARG A 25 8.80 -1.87 -5.28
N GLN A 26 8.31 -2.24 -6.46
CA GLN A 26 8.96 -1.93 -7.73
C GLN A 26 9.04 -0.42 -7.99
N GLN A 27 7.95 0.32 -7.73
CA GLN A 27 7.94 1.78 -7.88
C GLN A 27 8.86 2.46 -6.87
N MET A 28 9.04 1.90 -5.67
CA MET A 28 10.05 2.39 -4.73
C MET A 28 11.48 2.18 -5.21
N ALA A 29 11.78 1.02 -5.81
CA ALA A 29 13.07 0.78 -6.42
C ALA A 29 13.33 1.80 -7.55
N TYR A 30 12.32 2.07 -8.37
CA TYR A 30 12.39 3.09 -9.42
C TYR A 30 12.56 4.50 -8.84
N TYR A 31 11.81 4.87 -7.80
CA TYR A 31 11.92 6.15 -7.10
C TYR A 31 13.34 6.41 -6.58
N ASN A 32 13.97 5.38 -5.99
CA ASN A 32 15.33 5.49 -5.46
C ASN A 32 16.40 5.62 -6.56
N ALA A 33 16.15 5.07 -7.75
CA ALA A 33 17.10 5.05 -8.85
C ALA A 33 16.89 6.18 -9.89
N SER A 34 15.73 6.82 -9.90
CA SER A 34 15.29 7.72 -10.97
C SER A 34 15.31 9.20 -10.56
N ALA A 35 15.53 10.09 -11.52
CA ALA A 35 15.29 11.52 -11.38
C ALA A 35 13.78 11.88 -11.41
N TYR A 36 12.93 10.99 -11.94
CA TYR A 36 11.48 11.19 -12.08
C TYR A 36 10.69 10.75 -10.83
N LYS A 37 11.06 11.31 -9.68
CA LYS A 37 10.51 10.94 -8.36
C LYS A 37 9.00 11.21 -8.24
N THR A 38 8.50 12.29 -8.83
CA THR A 38 7.08 12.68 -8.76
C THR A 38 6.14 11.66 -9.39
N GLU A 39 6.50 11.08 -10.54
CA GLU A 39 5.68 10.09 -11.22
C GLU A 39 5.62 8.77 -10.44
N ALA A 40 6.76 8.35 -9.87
CA ALA A 40 6.84 7.18 -9.02
C ALA A 40 5.95 7.36 -7.77
N VAL A 41 6.01 8.52 -7.11
CA VAL A 41 5.14 8.84 -5.97
C VAL A 41 3.67 8.83 -6.34
N ALA A 42 3.29 9.43 -7.48
CA ALA A 42 1.90 9.41 -7.94
C ALA A 42 1.40 7.98 -8.20
N THR A 43 2.27 7.12 -8.74
CA THR A 43 1.94 5.70 -8.97
C THR A 43 1.82 4.94 -7.65
N ILE A 44 2.73 5.15 -6.70
CA ILE A 44 2.65 4.58 -5.35
C ILE A 44 1.33 4.98 -4.69
N GLN A 45 0.97 6.27 -4.72
CA GLN A 45 -0.26 6.76 -4.11
C GLN A 45 -1.50 6.06 -4.69
N ARG A 46 -1.57 5.94 -6.02
CA ARG A 46 -2.67 5.22 -6.68
C ARG A 46 -2.75 3.75 -6.22
N ARG A 47 -1.61 3.08 -6.04
CA ARG A 47 -1.55 1.70 -5.57
C ARG A 47 -1.94 1.58 -4.08
N VAL A 48 -1.59 2.55 -3.25
CA VAL A 48 -2.07 2.65 -1.86
C VAL A 48 -3.59 2.82 -1.82
N ASP A 49 -4.16 3.64 -2.71
CA ASP A 49 -5.61 3.82 -2.79
C ASP A 49 -6.33 2.53 -3.22
N ASN A 50 -5.70 1.72 -4.08
CA ASN A 50 -6.21 0.38 -4.41
C ASN A 50 -6.21 -0.55 -3.19
N LEU A 51 -5.18 -0.52 -2.33
CA LEU A 51 -5.16 -1.27 -1.07
C LEU A 51 -6.27 -0.80 -0.12
N ALA A 52 -6.50 0.51 -0.02
CA ALA A 52 -7.60 1.10 0.75
C ALA A 52 -8.97 0.60 0.26
N PHE A 53 -9.11 0.44 -1.05
CA PHE A 53 -10.32 -0.09 -1.65
C PHE A 53 -10.53 -1.56 -1.30
N ILE A 54 -9.47 -2.37 -1.35
CA ILE A 54 -9.50 -3.80 -0.99
C ILE A 54 -9.84 -3.98 0.49
N SER A 55 -9.18 -3.25 1.42
CA SER A 55 -9.46 -3.36 2.85
C SER A 55 -10.92 -3.06 3.17
N ARG A 56 -11.51 -2.04 2.53
CA ARG A 56 -12.92 -1.71 2.67
C ARG A 56 -13.85 -2.82 2.14
N ILE A 57 -13.52 -3.44 1.02
CA ILE A 57 -14.32 -4.55 0.46
C ILE A 57 -14.28 -5.77 1.37
N LEU A 58 -13.10 -6.09 1.89
CA LEU A 58 -12.87 -7.19 2.82
C LEU A 58 -13.41 -6.90 4.22
N LYS A 59 -13.66 -5.62 4.54
CA LYS A 59 -13.92 -5.13 5.89
C LYS A 59 -12.80 -5.50 6.87
N ASP A 60 -11.56 -5.50 6.38
CA ASP A 60 -10.40 -5.80 7.21
C ASP A 60 -9.86 -4.50 7.83
N GLU A 61 -10.01 -4.38 9.14
CA GLU A 61 -9.65 -3.18 9.89
C GLU A 61 -8.13 -3.02 10.00
N ASN A 62 -7.38 -4.13 10.12
CA ASN A 62 -5.92 -4.10 10.23
C ASN A 62 -5.28 -3.56 8.94
N LEU A 63 -5.72 -4.03 7.77
CA LEU A 63 -5.22 -3.54 6.49
C LEU A 63 -5.64 -2.09 6.26
N ALA A 64 -6.82 -1.69 6.71
CA ALA A 64 -7.24 -0.30 6.69
C ALA A 64 -6.36 0.59 7.58
N GLU A 65 -5.97 0.11 8.77
CA GLU A 65 -5.05 0.79 9.68
C GLU A 65 -3.67 0.99 9.04
N CYS A 66 -3.08 -0.03 8.41
CA CYS A 66 -1.80 0.10 7.70
C CYS A 66 -1.83 1.23 6.65
N VAL A 67 -2.93 1.34 5.89
CA VAL A 67 -3.13 2.39 4.90
C VAL A 67 -3.31 3.77 5.55
N ASN A 68 -4.04 3.83 6.66
CA ASN A 68 -4.26 5.08 7.39
C ASN A 68 -2.97 5.61 8.02
N ASP A 69 -2.14 4.74 8.59
CA ASP A 69 -0.81 5.06 9.12
C ASP A 69 0.09 5.67 8.04
N TYR A 70 0.09 5.07 6.84
CA TYR A 70 0.81 5.61 5.69
C TYR A 70 0.36 7.03 5.34
N ARG A 71 -0.96 7.27 5.30
CA ARG A 71 -1.56 8.58 4.95
C ARG A 71 -1.34 9.62 6.04
N ALA A 72 -1.45 9.24 7.31
CA ALA A 72 -1.18 10.13 8.44
C ALA A 72 0.27 10.61 8.39
N ALA A 73 1.21 9.69 8.19
CA ALA A 73 2.62 10.02 8.06
C ALA A 73 2.92 10.91 6.83
N GLU A 74 2.10 10.84 5.77
CA GLU A 74 2.17 11.80 4.65
C GLU A 74 1.77 13.21 5.05
N GLN A 75 0.67 13.36 5.78
CA GLN A 75 0.16 14.66 6.20
C GLN A 75 1.17 15.39 7.10
N TYR A 76 1.81 14.68 8.03
CA TYR A 76 2.87 15.25 8.87
C TYR A 76 4.10 15.69 8.07
N ALA A 77 4.42 15.02 6.97
CA ALA A 77 5.53 15.41 6.10
C ALA A 77 5.25 16.67 5.27
N ARG A 78 3.97 17.06 5.10
CA ARG A 78 3.54 18.23 4.33
C ARG A 78 3.37 19.49 5.19
N LEU A 79 3.36 19.37 6.51
CA LEU A 79 3.33 20.55 7.39
C LEU A 79 4.65 21.31 7.24
N PRO A 80 4.62 22.65 7.06
CA PRO A 80 5.83 23.44 7.18
C PRO A 80 6.41 23.16 8.57
N ARG A 81 7.63 22.63 8.60
CA ARG A 81 8.40 22.65 9.84
C ARG A 81 8.72 24.12 10.06
N ASP A 82 7.91 24.80 10.88
CA ASP A 82 8.36 26.00 11.57
C ASP A 82 9.54 25.56 12.44
N ILE A 83 10.71 25.53 11.80
CA ILE A 83 11.97 25.58 12.50
C ILE A 83 11.97 27.00 13.02
N GLY A 84 11.58 27.17 14.29
CA GLY A 84 11.81 28.42 14.98
C GLY A 84 13.27 28.76 14.80
N ASP A 85 13.53 29.84 14.06
CA ASP A 85 14.81 30.50 13.97
C ASP A 85 15.25 30.88 15.39
N HIS A 86 16.00 30.01 16.04
CA HIS A 86 16.76 30.38 17.21
C HIS A 86 18.08 30.96 16.71
N GLU A 87 18.16 32.28 16.81
CA GLU A 87 19.27 33.13 16.40
C GLU A 87 20.64 32.71 16.95
N ASP A 88 21.62 32.87 16.06
CA ASP A 88 23.01 33.31 16.27
C ASP A 88 23.87 32.68 17.39
N GLY A 89 24.73 31.76 16.97
CA GLY A 89 26.04 31.52 17.57
C GLY A 89 27.10 31.35 16.47
N PRO A 90 28.27 31.99 16.56
CA PRO A 90 29.26 31.97 15.47
C PRO A 90 29.94 30.59 15.38
N GLN A 91 29.75 29.91 14.24
CA GLN A 91 30.48 28.67 13.92
C GLN A 91 31.89 28.97 13.37
N PRO A 92 32.93 28.21 13.77
CA PRO A 92 34.24 28.26 13.14
C PRO A 92 34.23 27.55 11.78
N GLN A 93 34.81 28.18 10.77
CA GLN A 93 34.97 27.64 9.41
C GLN A 93 35.93 26.45 9.40
N VAL A 94 35.46 25.29 8.92
CA VAL A 94 36.32 24.17 8.53
C VAL A 94 36.15 23.93 7.03
N PRO A 95 37.22 24.01 6.22
CA PRO A 95 37.13 23.75 4.78
C PRO A 95 37.36 22.26 4.51
N GLY A 96 36.29 21.56 4.18
CA GLY A 96 36.34 20.15 3.77
C GLY A 96 35.07 19.79 3.01
N LYS A 97 35.12 19.96 1.68
CA LYS A 97 34.02 19.61 0.78
C LYS A 97 33.79 18.09 0.79
N TYR A 98 32.88 17.64 1.65
CA TYR A 98 32.08 16.46 1.38
C TYR A 98 30.72 16.95 0.92
N SER A 99 30.49 16.90 -0.40
CA SER A 99 29.12 16.94 -0.94
C SER A 99 28.46 15.63 -0.56
N VAL A 100 28.01 15.51 0.70
CA VAL A 100 27.06 14.48 1.09
C VAL A 100 25.81 14.79 0.30
N GLY A 101 25.56 13.97 -0.72
CA GLY A 101 24.43 14.12 -1.63
C GLY A 101 23.17 14.41 -0.83
N GLU A 102 22.57 15.56 -1.12
CA GLU A 102 21.34 16.08 -0.56
C GLU A 102 20.20 15.08 -0.84
N HIS A 103 20.10 14.02 -0.05
CA HIS A 103 18.82 13.35 0.15
C HIS A 103 17.99 14.34 0.95
N SER A 104 17.21 15.15 0.24
CA SER A 104 16.31 16.13 0.86
C SER A 104 15.48 15.43 1.94
N VAL A 105 15.25 16.12 3.05
CA VAL A 105 14.57 15.57 4.25
C VAL A 105 13.22 14.88 3.92
N GLY A 106 12.60 15.25 2.79
CA GLY A 106 11.39 14.60 2.27
C GLY A 106 11.59 13.24 1.60
N GLU A 107 12.75 12.95 1.01
CA GLU A 107 13.01 11.69 0.30
C GLU A 107 13.16 10.50 1.25
N CYS A 108 13.84 10.72 2.39
CA CYS A 108 13.94 9.72 3.45
C CYS A 108 12.56 9.42 4.06
N SER A 109 11.67 10.42 4.15
CA SER A 109 10.30 10.26 4.65
C SER A 109 9.43 9.36 3.76
N VAL A 110 9.48 9.51 2.43
CA VAL A 110 8.70 8.66 1.51
C VAL A 110 9.14 7.20 1.64
N SER A 111 10.45 6.93 1.59
CA SER A 111 10.97 5.57 1.64
C SER A 111 10.64 4.85 2.94
N VAL A 112 10.79 5.52 4.09
CA VAL A 112 10.45 4.94 5.40
C VAL A 112 8.96 4.61 5.48
N ARG A 113 8.09 5.52 5.04
CA ARG A 113 6.63 5.31 5.08
C ARG A 113 6.19 4.15 4.21
N VAL A 114 6.73 4.05 2.99
CA VAL A 114 6.39 2.96 2.09
C VAL A 114 6.94 1.64 2.60
N LEU A 115 8.17 1.59 3.13
CA LEU A 115 8.73 0.37 3.71
C LEU A 115 7.89 -0.13 4.89
N ARG A 116 7.44 0.76 5.77
CA ARG A 116 6.54 0.41 6.87
C ARG A 116 5.22 -0.15 6.35
N LEU A 117 4.57 0.53 5.40
CA LEU A 117 3.36 0.00 4.75
C LEU A 117 3.58 -1.39 4.16
N LEU A 118 4.68 -1.60 3.44
CA LEU A 118 4.99 -2.89 2.81
C LEU A 118 5.15 -3.99 3.86
N PHE A 119 5.80 -3.71 4.98
CA PHE A 119 5.99 -4.68 6.05
C PHE A 119 4.66 -5.01 6.74
N ASP A 120 3.99 -3.99 7.29
CA ASP A 120 2.77 -4.14 8.08
C ASP A 120 1.65 -4.79 7.25
N ALA A 121 1.42 -4.30 6.03
CA ALA A 121 0.38 -4.85 5.16
C ALA A 121 0.68 -6.30 4.71
N SER A 122 1.96 -6.66 4.52
CA SER A 122 2.32 -8.03 4.13
C SER A 122 1.99 -9.03 5.25
N GLU A 123 2.23 -8.65 6.51
CA GLU A 123 1.90 -9.48 7.67
C GLU A 123 0.39 -9.68 7.81
N VAL A 124 -0.38 -8.60 7.66
CA VAL A 124 -1.86 -8.65 7.70
C VAL A 124 -2.42 -9.53 6.58
N ILE A 125 -1.90 -9.39 5.36
CA ILE A 125 -2.35 -10.19 4.20
C ILE A 125 -2.08 -11.69 4.43
N GLU A 126 -0.93 -12.04 5.02
CA GLU A 126 -0.63 -13.44 5.31
C GLU A 126 -1.52 -14.02 6.41
N SER A 127 -1.82 -13.22 7.44
CA SER A 127 -2.79 -13.56 8.47
C SER A 127 -4.20 -13.79 7.90
N LEU A 128 -4.63 -12.95 6.95
CA LEU A 128 -5.90 -13.11 6.23
C LEU A 128 -5.95 -14.43 5.45
N ARG A 129 -4.87 -14.79 4.74
CA ARG A 129 -4.78 -16.08 4.02
C ARG A 129 -4.88 -17.27 4.96
N ALA A 130 -4.17 -17.21 6.09
CA ALA A 130 -4.20 -18.28 7.09
C ALA A 130 -5.63 -18.47 7.65
N SER A 131 -6.31 -17.36 7.92
CA SER A 131 -7.65 -17.34 8.52
C SER A 131 -8.80 -17.63 7.54
N ALA A 132 -8.53 -17.59 6.22
CA ALA A 132 -9.52 -17.77 5.16
C ALA A 132 -10.30 -19.09 5.24
N ARG A 133 -9.69 -20.14 5.83
CA ARG A 133 -10.29 -21.47 5.94
C ARG A 133 -11.28 -21.60 7.11
N GLU A 134 -11.19 -20.73 8.11
CA GLU A 134 -11.94 -20.88 9.37
C GLU A 134 -13.30 -20.16 9.32
N SER A 135 -13.44 -19.15 8.46
CA SER A 135 -14.61 -18.25 8.45
C SER A 135 -15.72 -18.64 7.47
N CYS A 136 -15.88 -19.93 7.14
CA CYS A 136 -16.85 -20.34 6.12
C CYS A 136 -18.31 -20.35 6.62
N GLY A 137 -19.15 -19.52 6.02
CA GLY A 137 -20.62 -19.63 6.10
C GLY A 137 -21.33 -18.60 6.96
N SER A 138 -20.62 -17.62 7.51
CA SER A 138 -21.25 -16.52 8.25
C SER A 138 -22.06 -15.59 7.30
N PRO A 139 -23.07 -14.86 7.82
CA PRO A 139 -23.75 -13.82 7.05
C PRO A 139 -22.79 -12.76 6.49
N GLU A 140 -21.72 -12.45 7.23
CA GLU A 140 -20.67 -11.51 6.82
C GLU A 140 -19.91 -12.02 5.59
N SER A 141 -19.58 -13.31 5.54
CA SER A 141 -18.96 -13.93 4.37
C SER A 141 -19.78 -13.70 3.10
N ARG A 142 -21.11 -13.84 3.19
CA ARG A 142 -22.01 -13.63 2.05
C ARG A 142 -22.05 -12.16 1.63
N GLN A 143 -22.01 -11.24 2.58
CA GLN A 143 -21.96 -9.81 2.31
C GLN A 143 -20.66 -9.42 1.59
N VAL A 144 -19.52 -9.97 2.01
CA VAL A 144 -18.22 -9.74 1.35
C VAL A 144 -18.25 -10.28 -0.08
N ILE A 145 -18.71 -11.51 -0.30
CA ILE A 145 -18.86 -12.08 -1.66
C ILE A 145 -19.74 -11.19 -2.54
N THR A 146 -20.90 -10.77 -2.04
CA THR A 146 -21.82 -9.89 -2.78
C THR A 146 -21.18 -8.56 -3.13
N THR A 147 -20.39 -8.00 -2.21
CA THR A 147 -19.67 -6.74 -2.40
C THR A 147 -18.57 -6.89 -3.46
N ILE A 148 -17.82 -7.99 -3.43
CA ILE A 148 -16.79 -8.32 -4.42
C ILE A 148 -17.42 -8.49 -5.81
N THR A 149 -18.52 -9.24 -5.92
CA THR A 149 -19.23 -9.40 -7.20
C THR A 149 -19.73 -8.05 -7.73
N ARG A 150 -20.23 -7.16 -6.85
CA ARG A 150 -20.65 -5.81 -7.23
C ARG A 150 -19.49 -4.96 -7.77
N HIS A 151 -18.33 -5.06 -7.14
CA HIS A 151 -17.12 -4.29 -7.48
C HIS A 151 -16.16 -5.03 -8.42
N ARG A 152 -16.60 -6.13 -9.04
CA ARG A 152 -15.77 -6.99 -9.89
C ARG A 152 -15.02 -6.24 -10.99
N ARG A 153 -15.66 -5.24 -11.61
CA ARG A 153 -15.02 -4.43 -12.67
C ARG A 153 -13.86 -3.58 -12.14
N ASP A 154 -14.04 -2.97 -10.97
CA ASP A 154 -13.00 -2.17 -10.31
C ASP A 154 -11.83 -3.08 -9.91
N LEU A 155 -12.14 -4.24 -9.33
CA LEU A 155 -11.17 -5.29 -8.97
C LEU A 155 -10.35 -5.76 -10.18
N LEU A 156 -11.02 -6.03 -11.32
CA LEU A 156 -10.36 -6.42 -12.57
C LEU A 156 -9.43 -5.33 -13.09
N ALA A 157 -9.83 -4.06 -13.00
CA ALA A 157 -9.01 -2.93 -13.46
C ALA A 157 -7.73 -2.74 -12.63
N MET A 158 -7.72 -3.22 -11.38
CA MET A 158 -6.54 -3.16 -10.51
C MET A 158 -5.60 -4.35 -10.70
N SER A 159 -6.14 -5.52 -11.05
CA SER A 159 -5.36 -6.75 -11.27
C SER A 159 -4.54 -6.73 -12.56
N ARG A 160 -3.38 -7.40 -12.56
CA ARG A 160 -2.59 -7.55 -13.78
C ARG A 160 -3.29 -8.50 -14.75
N HIS A 161 -3.42 -8.10 -16.02
CA HIS A 161 -4.09 -8.94 -17.02
C HIS A 161 -3.41 -10.32 -17.13
N GLY A 162 -4.19 -11.39 -17.06
CA GLY A 162 -3.68 -12.76 -17.07
C GLY A 162 -3.14 -13.26 -15.71
N SER A 163 -3.23 -12.46 -14.64
CA SER A 163 -2.94 -12.97 -13.29
C SER A 163 -4.00 -13.97 -12.84
N ARG A 164 -3.66 -14.74 -11.79
CA ARG A 164 -4.59 -15.68 -11.17
C ARG A 164 -5.82 -14.95 -10.62
N SER A 165 -5.58 -13.87 -9.88
CA SER A 165 -6.62 -12.98 -9.35
C SER A 165 -7.54 -12.46 -10.45
N TRP A 166 -6.97 -12.05 -11.60
CA TRP A 166 -7.75 -11.59 -12.75
C TRP A 166 -8.66 -12.70 -13.31
N THR A 167 -8.11 -13.91 -13.49
CA THR A 167 -8.86 -15.08 -14.00
C THR A 167 -10.00 -15.47 -13.06
N PHE A 168 -9.72 -15.46 -11.76
CA PHE A 168 -10.71 -15.73 -10.74
C PHE A 168 -11.85 -14.68 -10.79
N LEU A 169 -11.50 -13.39 -10.76
CA LEU A 169 -12.47 -12.30 -10.81
C LEU A 169 -13.30 -12.31 -12.09
N GLN A 170 -12.78 -12.80 -13.21
CA GLN A 170 -13.58 -13.00 -14.42
C GLN A 170 -14.63 -14.10 -14.29
N SER A 171 -14.35 -15.12 -13.48
CA SER A 171 -15.21 -16.28 -13.27
C SER A 171 -16.32 -16.05 -12.23
N LEU A 172 -16.21 -15.00 -11.41
CA LEU A 172 -17.21 -14.56 -10.43
C LEU A 172 -18.47 -13.99 -11.09
#